data_AF-A0A0F6W846-F1
#
_entry.id   AF-A0A0F6W846-F1
#
_cell.length_a   1.000
_cell.length_b   1.000
_cell.length_c   1.000
_cell.angle_alpha   90.00
_cell.angle_beta   90.00
_cell.angle_gamma   90.00
#
_symmetry.space_group_name_H-M   'P 1'
#
loop_
_entity.id
_entity.type
_entity.pdbx_description
1 polymer ?
#
loop_
_entity_poly.entity_id
_entity_poly.type
_entity_poly.pdbx_seq_one_letter_code
_entity_poly.pdbx_strand_id
1 'polypeptide(L)'
;MRTVLRLGVFLAVLSNVSAPVAHAIVLRDDVQPTTSDAFAEVMGEHETAFLVDRAHAGRAHNVALAASLLDGVVLAPGAELSFNDRVGPRTLEAGFREAPELHDGHLHEGVGGGVCQVATTLHIASLRAGLEIVEHRAHSIPLSYAPAGLDATVSYGRIDFRVRNPFAHAVRVRAVAVEGELVVRIEGAQAHAPADVEATVVRTIERNETRVVDATLASGARVVEDRGRDGVVVRVRATSADGTRVERTVRYGASSRVVRVGA
;
A
#
# COMPACT_ATOMS: atom_id res chain seq x y z
N MET A 1 61.17 29.29 -22.92
CA MET A 1 62.04 29.13 -21.74
C MET A 1 61.21 28.79 -20.50
N ARG A 2 61.33 27.54 -20.04
CA ARG A 2 61.46 27.09 -18.63
C ARG A 2 60.42 27.54 -17.58
N THR A 3 59.48 26.61 -17.31
CA THR A 3 59.19 25.94 -16.02
C THR A 3 59.64 26.61 -14.72
N VAL A 4 58.75 26.75 -13.73
CA VAL A 4 58.93 26.25 -12.34
C VAL A 4 57.57 25.95 -11.68
N LEU A 5 57.45 24.71 -11.17
CA LEU A 5 56.44 24.16 -10.25
C LEU A 5 56.40 24.90 -8.90
N ARG A 6 55.24 25.00 -8.26
CA ARG A 6 55.18 24.97 -6.78
C ARG A 6 54.14 23.96 -6.28
N LEU A 7 54.69 23.09 -5.46
CA LEU A 7 54.13 21.96 -4.74
C LEU A 7 53.35 22.46 -3.52
N GLY A 8 52.10 22.03 -3.36
CA GLY A 8 51.28 22.26 -2.18
C GLY A 8 50.63 20.94 -1.75
N VAL A 9 51.27 20.26 -0.80
CA VAL A 9 50.76 19.08 -0.11
C VAL A 9 49.72 19.54 0.90
N PHE A 10 48.50 19.01 0.84
CA PHE A 10 47.62 18.99 2.01
C PHE A 10 47.12 17.58 2.27
N LEU A 11 47.29 17.22 3.54
CA LEU A 11 47.11 15.95 4.18
C LEU A 11 45.63 15.56 4.24
N ALA A 12 45.33 14.30 4.00
CA ALA A 12 44.01 13.70 4.10
C ALA A 12 43.43 13.78 5.53
N VAL A 13 42.15 14.12 5.65
CA VAL A 13 41.31 13.73 6.78
C VAL A 13 40.29 12.73 6.27
N LEU A 14 40.41 11.50 6.76
CA LEU A 14 39.50 10.40 6.56
C LEU A 14 38.16 10.73 7.24
N SER A 15 37.08 10.82 6.46
CA SER A 15 35.73 10.59 6.97
C SER A 15 35.16 9.38 6.25
N ASN A 16 35.18 8.24 6.95
CA ASN A 16 34.41 7.04 6.65
C ASN A 16 32.93 7.41 6.48
N VAL A 17 32.40 7.27 5.28
CA VAL A 17 30.97 7.01 5.10
C VAL A 17 30.84 5.70 4.34
N SER A 18 30.54 4.68 5.12
CA SER A 18 30.27 3.32 4.66
C SER A 18 28.86 3.23 4.09
N ALA A 19 28.79 2.82 2.83
CA ALA A 19 27.87 1.84 2.23
C ALA A 19 27.29 2.35 0.89
N PRO A 20 27.39 1.57 -0.20
CA PRO A 20 26.65 1.85 -1.40
C PRO A 20 25.18 1.49 -1.18
N VAL A 21 24.27 2.43 -1.39
CA VAL A 21 22.85 2.11 -1.58
C VAL A 21 22.77 1.42 -2.94
N ALA A 22 22.45 0.12 -2.93
CA ALA A 22 22.18 -0.66 -4.12
C ALA A 22 21.10 0.08 -4.93
N HIS A 23 21.50 0.65 -6.06
CA HIS A 23 20.56 1.18 -7.03
C HIS A 23 19.75 -0.01 -7.54
N ALA A 24 18.46 -0.03 -7.27
CA ALA A 24 17.54 -0.86 -8.03
C ALA A 24 17.71 -0.47 -9.51
N ILE A 25 18.31 -1.34 -10.31
CA ILE A 25 18.24 -1.22 -11.76
C ILE A 25 16.79 -1.54 -12.13
N VAL A 26 15.95 -0.51 -12.13
CA VAL A 26 14.71 -0.54 -12.90
C VAL A 26 15.16 -0.45 -14.34
N LEU A 27 15.18 -1.58 -15.06
CA LEU A 27 15.44 -1.60 -16.49
C LEU A 27 14.35 -0.76 -17.18
N ARG A 28 14.63 0.52 -17.41
CA ARG A 28 14.01 1.29 -18.49
C ARG A 28 14.87 1.05 -19.72
N ASP A 29 14.24 0.37 -20.68
CA ASP A 29 14.59 0.28 -22.09
C ASP A 29 15.95 -0.31 -22.47
N ASP A 30 16.25 -1.59 -22.18
CA ASP A 30 17.13 -2.39 -23.08
C ASP A 30 17.21 -3.92 -22.84
N VAL A 31 16.22 -4.55 -22.19
CA VAL A 31 15.92 -5.98 -22.43
C VAL A 31 14.41 -6.16 -22.31
N GLN A 32 13.69 -5.94 -23.41
CA GLN A 32 12.36 -6.54 -23.55
C GLN A 32 12.59 -8.04 -23.73
N PRO A 33 12.14 -8.93 -22.84
CA PRO A 33 11.93 -10.32 -23.26
C PRO A 33 10.87 -10.25 -24.38
N THR A 34 11.32 -10.31 -25.63
CA THR A 34 10.49 -10.28 -26.85
C THR A 34 9.69 -11.56 -27.05
N THR A 35 9.50 -12.37 -26.02
CA THR A 35 8.74 -13.60 -26.08
C THR A 35 7.44 -13.41 -25.31
N SER A 36 6.35 -13.34 -26.06
CA SER A 36 4.95 -13.43 -25.62
C SER A 36 4.72 -14.36 -24.43
N ASP A 37 5.52 -15.43 -24.31
CA ASP A 37 5.34 -16.49 -23.32
C ASP A 37 5.88 -16.16 -21.91
N ALA A 38 6.68 -15.10 -21.74
CA ALA A 38 7.30 -14.77 -20.45
C ALA A 38 6.30 -14.27 -19.38
N PHE A 39 5.11 -13.84 -19.80
CA PHE A 39 4.06 -13.30 -18.94
C PHE A 39 2.68 -13.83 -19.37
N ALA A 40 2.64 -15.08 -19.84
CA ALA A 40 1.43 -15.69 -20.39
C ALA A 40 0.40 -16.05 -19.31
N GLU A 41 0.84 -16.26 -18.07
CA GLU A 41 0.03 -16.85 -17.01
C GLU A 41 -0.23 -15.86 -15.87
N VAL A 42 -1.48 -15.81 -15.40
CA VAL A 42 -1.86 -15.01 -14.22
C VAL A 42 -1.62 -15.84 -12.96
N MET A 43 -0.63 -15.42 -12.17
CA MET A 43 -0.22 -16.10 -10.92
C MET A 43 -1.06 -15.64 -9.73
N GLY A 44 -1.54 -14.40 -9.77
CA GLY A 44 -2.42 -13.84 -8.75
C GLY A 44 -3.13 -12.59 -9.27
N GLU A 45 -4.36 -12.41 -8.83
CA GLU A 45 -5.22 -11.30 -9.24
C GLU A 45 -6.03 -10.80 -8.05
N HIS A 46 -6.30 -9.50 -8.01
CA HIS A 46 -7.33 -8.95 -7.15
C HIS A 46 -8.04 -7.77 -7.81
N GLU A 47 -9.29 -7.56 -7.40
CA GLU A 47 -10.16 -6.51 -7.90
C GLU A 47 -10.76 -5.74 -6.71
N THR A 48 -10.90 -4.43 -6.89
CA THR A 48 -11.60 -3.56 -5.95
C THR A 48 -12.39 -2.50 -6.71
N ALA A 49 -13.59 -2.19 -6.24
CA ALA A 49 -14.44 -1.17 -6.85
C ALA A 49 -14.24 0.23 -6.23
N PHE A 50 -14.53 1.27 -6.99
CA PHE A 50 -14.58 2.67 -6.58
C PHE A 50 -15.65 3.44 -7.37
N LEU A 51 -16.18 4.51 -6.77
CA LEU A 51 -17.24 5.30 -7.40
C LEU A 51 -16.68 6.20 -8.51
N VAL A 52 -17.40 6.26 -9.62
CA VAL A 52 -17.11 7.14 -10.77
C VAL A 52 -18.30 8.06 -10.99
N ASP A 53 -18.36 9.12 -10.18
CA ASP A 53 -19.33 10.21 -10.32
C ASP A 53 -18.64 11.57 -10.12
N ARG A 54 -19.40 12.66 -10.26
CA ARG A 54 -18.87 14.02 -10.13
C ARG A 54 -18.24 14.28 -8.75
N ALA A 55 -18.82 13.75 -7.68
CA ALA A 55 -18.33 13.93 -6.33
C ALA A 55 -17.02 13.16 -6.09
N HIS A 56 -16.80 12.06 -6.82
CA HIS A 56 -15.63 11.18 -6.67
C HIS A 56 -14.60 11.31 -7.80
N ALA A 57 -14.73 12.29 -8.70
CA ALA A 57 -13.89 12.43 -9.88
C ALA A 57 -12.39 12.58 -9.57
N GLY A 58 -12.03 13.26 -8.46
CA GLY A 58 -10.65 13.37 -8.00
C GLY A 58 -10.08 12.01 -7.58
N ARG A 59 -10.85 11.25 -6.80
CA ARG A 59 -10.48 9.90 -6.35
C ARG A 59 -10.32 8.94 -7.53
N ALA A 60 -11.31 8.90 -8.43
CA ALA A 60 -11.28 8.04 -9.62
C ALA A 60 -10.05 8.33 -10.49
N HIS A 61 -9.73 9.61 -10.70
CA HIS A 61 -8.53 10.04 -11.41
C HIS A 61 -7.25 9.56 -10.72
N ASN A 62 -7.14 9.73 -9.40
CA ASN A 62 -5.96 9.31 -8.63
C ASN A 62 -5.73 7.80 -8.68
N VAL A 63 -6.80 7.01 -8.57
CA VAL A 63 -6.75 5.54 -8.69
C VAL A 63 -6.24 5.13 -10.08
N ALA A 64 -6.79 5.73 -11.13
CA ALA A 64 -6.36 5.45 -12.51
C ALA A 64 -4.91 5.86 -12.78
N LEU A 65 -4.50 7.04 -12.30
CA LEU A 65 -3.12 7.51 -12.44
C LEU A 65 -2.14 6.57 -11.73
N ALA A 66 -2.38 6.23 -10.46
CA ALA A 66 -1.50 5.35 -9.71
C ALA A 66 -1.46 3.92 -10.31
N ALA A 67 -2.58 3.39 -10.80
CA ALA A 67 -2.62 2.12 -11.51
C ALA A 67 -1.75 2.18 -12.80
N SER A 68 -1.90 3.23 -13.61
CA SER A 68 -1.10 3.39 -14.84
C SER A 68 0.41 3.49 -14.58
N LEU A 69 0.80 4.03 -13.41
CA LEU A 69 2.20 4.11 -13.02
C LEU A 69 2.75 2.74 -12.58
N LEU A 70 1.91 1.78 -12.22
CA LEU A 70 2.33 0.42 -11.88
C LEU A 70 2.24 -0.56 -13.06
N ASP A 71 1.38 -0.27 -14.04
CA ASP A 71 1.17 -1.14 -15.19
C ASP A 71 2.48 -1.36 -15.97
N GLY A 72 2.74 -2.62 -16.30
CA GLY A 72 3.90 -3.05 -17.07
C GLY A 72 5.21 -3.16 -16.28
N VAL A 73 5.22 -2.94 -14.96
CA VAL A 73 6.43 -3.14 -14.14
C VAL A 73 6.87 -4.60 -14.20
N VAL A 74 8.12 -4.85 -14.59
CA VAL A 74 8.73 -6.18 -14.59
C VAL A 74 9.70 -6.31 -13.43
N LEU A 75 9.57 -7.39 -12.66
CA LEU A 75 10.46 -7.75 -11.56
C LEU A 75 11.27 -8.98 -11.98
N ALA A 76 12.57 -8.81 -12.18
CA ALA A 76 13.51 -9.91 -12.36
C ALA A 76 13.54 -10.83 -11.11
N PRO A 77 14.06 -12.06 -11.22
CA PRO A 77 14.30 -12.93 -10.07
C PRO A 77 15.02 -12.21 -8.93
N GLY A 78 14.45 -12.23 -7.72
CA GLY A 78 14.99 -11.58 -6.53
C GLY A 78 14.84 -10.06 -6.46
N ALA A 79 14.31 -9.42 -7.51
CA ALA A 79 14.11 -7.97 -7.53
C ALA A 79 12.93 -7.54 -6.65
N GLU A 80 13.02 -6.32 -6.12
CA GLU A 80 11.98 -5.71 -5.29
C GLU A 80 11.26 -4.57 -6.01
N LEU A 81 9.97 -4.44 -5.73
CA LEU A 81 9.15 -3.30 -6.08
C LEU A 81 8.85 -2.49 -4.81
N SER A 82 9.24 -1.22 -4.80
CA SER A 82 8.67 -0.21 -3.90
C SER A 82 7.50 0.49 -4.57
N PHE A 83 6.35 0.52 -3.91
CA PHE A 83 5.19 1.27 -4.38
C PHE A 83 5.50 2.76 -4.48
N ASN A 84 6.12 3.34 -3.45
CA ASN A 84 6.43 4.76 -3.42
C ASN A 84 7.48 5.18 -4.43
N ASP A 85 8.51 4.36 -4.68
CA ASP A 85 9.50 4.66 -5.70
C ASP A 85 8.88 4.62 -7.10
N ARG A 86 7.92 3.71 -7.32
CA ARG A 86 7.27 3.57 -8.63
C ARG A 86 6.20 4.63 -8.89
N VAL A 87 5.36 4.91 -7.89
CA VAL A 87 4.22 5.84 -8.01
C VAL A 87 4.64 7.29 -7.75
N GLY A 88 5.69 7.53 -6.97
CA GLY A 88 6.24 8.87 -6.72
C GLY A 88 5.40 9.72 -5.76
N PRO A 89 5.77 11.00 -5.56
CA PRO A 89 5.08 11.89 -4.64
C PRO A 89 3.64 12.21 -5.13
N ARG A 90 2.69 12.30 -4.19
CA ARG A 90 1.28 12.58 -4.48
C ARG A 90 1.05 14.10 -4.46
N THR A 91 1.45 14.78 -5.53
CA THR A 91 1.29 16.24 -5.67
C THR A 91 0.46 16.61 -6.91
N LEU A 92 -0.03 17.86 -6.94
CA LEU A 92 -0.76 18.39 -8.08
C LEU A 92 0.11 18.42 -9.35
N GLU A 93 1.40 18.73 -9.21
CA GLU A 93 2.37 18.76 -10.31
C GLU A 93 2.62 17.38 -10.89
N ALA A 94 2.58 16.33 -10.05
CA ALA A 94 2.63 14.94 -10.48
C ALA A 94 1.30 14.46 -11.11
N GLY A 95 0.29 15.34 -11.19
CA GLY A 95 -0.99 15.09 -11.82
C GLY A 95 -2.04 14.47 -10.89
N PHE A 96 -1.74 14.30 -9.60
CA PHE A 96 -2.75 13.90 -8.62
C PHE A 96 -3.73 15.05 -8.34
N ARG A 97 -4.89 14.70 -7.80
CA ARG A 97 -5.98 15.63 -7.47
C ARG A 97 -6.35 15.51 -6.01
N GLU A 98 -6.99 16.57 -5.51
CA GLU A 98 -7.64 16.55 -4.21
C GLU A 98 -8.77 15.51 -4.20
N ALA A 99 -8.82 14.71 -3.14
CA ALA A 99 -9.87 13.76 -2.85
C ALA A 99 -9.80 13.35 -1.36
N PRO A 100 -10.90 12.84 -0.78
CA PRO A 100 -10.87 12.30 0.57
C PRO A 100 -9.80 11.22 0.75
N GLU A 101 -8.91 11.44 1.71
CA GLU A 101 -7.92 10.50 2.21
C GLU A 101 -8.19 10.14 3.67
N LEU A 102 -7.80 8.93 4.06
CA LEU A 102 -7.95 8.48 5.44
C LEU A 102 -6.67 8.81 6.22
N HIS A 103 -6.77 9.70 7.20
CA HIS A 103 -5.70 10.04 8.13
C HIS A 103 -6.17 9.77 9.55
N ASP A 104 -5.41 8.98 10.31
CA ASP A 104 -5.72 8.63 11.72
C ASP A 104 -7.16 8.15 11.98
N GLY A 105 -7.78 7.50 10.98
CA GLY A 105 -9.13 6.97 11.08
C GLY A 105 -10.26 7.94 10.72
N HIS A 106 -9.91 9.16 10.27
CA HIS A 106 -10.83 10.18 9.81
C HIS A 106 -10.59 10.52 8.34
N LEU A 107 -11.64 10.92 7.64
CA LEU A 107 -11.52 11.40 6.25
C LEU A 107 -11.15 12.88 6.26
N HIS A 108 -10.11 13.21 5.52
CA HIS A 108 -9.64 14.57 5.29
C HIS A 108 -9.49 14.80 3.79
N GLU A 109 -9.71 16.03 3.33
CA GLU A 109 -9.34 16.39 1.95
C GLU A 109 -7.82 16.47 1.84
N GLY A 110 -7.26 15.79 0.84
CA GLY A 110 -5.83 15.75 0.58
C GLY A 110 -5.52 15.36 -0.86
N VAL A 111 -4.27 15.54 -1.29
CA VAL A 111 -3.84 15.21 -2.66
C VAL A 111 -3.48 13.74 -2.75
N GLY A 112 -4.10 13.02 -3.70
CA GLY A 112 -3.84 11.58 -3.89
C GLY A 112 -4.78 10.66 -3.12
N GLY A 113 -5.90 11.16 -2.59
CA GLY A 113 -6.96 10.32 -2.04
C GLY A 113 -7.35 9.21 -3.04
N GLY A 114 -7.35 7.96 -2.58
CA GLY A 114 -7.58 6.76 -3.41
C GLY A 114 -6.33 5.90 -3.66
N VAL A 115 -5.11 6.45 -3.53
CA VAL A 115 -3.88 5.71 -3.86
C VAL A 115 -3.65 4.47 -2.97
N CYS A 116 -4.04 4.50 -1.69
CA CYS A 116 -3.96 3.32 -0.82
C CYS A 116 -4.83 2.15 -1.30
N GLN A 117 -5.89 2.41 -2.07
CA GLN A 117 -6.68 1.35 -2.68
C GLN A 117 -5.84 0.59 -3.71
N VAL A 118 -5.04 1.30 -4.51
CA VAL A 118 -4.10 0.68 -5.47
C VAL A 118 -3.03 -0.16 -4.77
N ALA A 119 -2.46 0.35 -3.68
CA ALA A 119 -1.51 -0.41 -2.86
C ALA A 119 -2.17 -1.67 -2.26
N THR A 120 -3.41 -1.57 -1.81
CA THR A 120 -4.18 -2.69 -1.26
C THR A 120 -4.44 -3.76 -2.33
N THR A 121 -4.89 -3.37 -3.52
CA THR A 121 -5.17 -4.32 -4.61
C THR A 121 -3.89 -5.00 -5.08
N LEU A 122 -2.79 -4.26 -5.21
CA LEU A 122 -1.48 -4.83 -5.50
C LEU A 122 -1.02 -5.81 -4.41
N HIS A 123 -1.22 -5.47 -3.13
CA HIS A 123 -0.84 -6.33 -2.02
C HIS A 123 -1.59 -7.67 -2.03
N ILE A 124 -2.90 -7.65 -2.26
CA ILE A 124 -3.70 -8.89 -2.30
C ILE A 124 -3.35 -9.74 -3.53
N ALA A 125 -3.18 -9.09 -4.69
CA ALA A 125 -2.70 -9.78 -5.90
C ALA A 125 -1.31 -10.40 -5.68
N SER A 126 -0.42 -9.70 -4.99
CA SER A 126 0.94 -10.18 -4.66
C SER A 126 0.92 -11.37 -3.71
N LEU A 127 0.08 -11.33 -2.66
CA LEU A 127 -0.12 -12.47 -1.75
C LEU A 127 -0.64 -13.71 -2.50
N ARG A 128 -1.66 -13.52 -3.34
CA ARG A 128 -2.23 -14.59 -4.18
C ARG A 128 -1.20 -15.13 -5.16
N ALA A 129 -0.36 -14.27 -5.71
CA ALA A 129 0.71 -14.66 -6.62
C ALA A 129 1.89 -15.35 -5.92
N GLY A 130 1.94 -15.38 -4.59
CA GLY A 130 3.08 -15.95 -3.86
C GLY A 130 4.33 -15.07 -3.88
N LEU A 131 4.20 -13.78 -4.15
CA LEU A 131 5.30 -12.83 -3.96
C LEU A 131 5.60 -12.68 -2.47
N GLU A 132 6.87 -12.39 -2.15
CA GLU A 132 7.25 -12.10 -0.78
C GLU A 132 6.86 -10.66 -0.43
N ILE A 133 6.16 -10.49 0.68
CA ILE A 133 5.80 -9.17 1.20
C ILE A 133 6.94 -8.68 2.11
N VAL A 134 7.73 -7.73 1.61
CA VAL A 134 8.91 -7.18 2.28
C VAL A 134 8.53 -6.09 3.28
N GLU A 135 7.62 -5.19 2.89
CA GLU A 135 7.09 -4.14 3.76
C GLU A 135 5.57 -4.06 3.60
N HIS A 136 4.86 -4.13 4.72
CA HIS A 136 3.40 -4.01 4.78
C HIS A 136 2.97 -3.33 6.07
N ARG A 137 2.00 -2.43 5.94
CA ARG A 137 1.30 -1.83 7.06
C ARG A 137 -0.18 -1.68 6.72
N ALA A 138 -1.05 -2.13 7.61
CA ALA A 138 -2.48 -1.88 7.51
C ALA A 138 -2.85 -0.48 8.02
N HIS A 139 -4.03 0.00 7.60
CA HIS A 139 -4.64 1.21 8.09
C HIS A 139 -5.00 1.06 9.58
N SER A 140 -5.24 2.21 10.24
CA SER A 140 -5.68 2.23 11.63
C SER A 140 -7.09 1.64 11.83
N ILE A 141 -7.88 1.57 10.77
CA ILE A 141 -9.28 1.10 10.75
C ILE A 141 -9.49 0.15 9.56
N PRO A 142 -10.41 -0.83 9.66
CA PRO A 142 -10.79 -1.65 8.50
C PRO A 142 -11.45 -0.80 7.41
N LEU A 143 -11.18 -1.13 6.15
CA LEU A 143 -11.73 -0.42 5.00
C LEU A 143 -12.86 -1.23 4.35
N SER A 144 -13.80 -0.55 3.71
CA SER A 144 -14.96 -1.20 3.09
C SER A 144 -14.65 -1.93 1.80
N TYR A 145 -13.60 -1.50 1.07
CA TYR A 145 -13.25 -2.02 -0.25
C TYR A 145 -12.28 -3.22 -0.21
N ALA A 146 -11.87 -3.67 0.98
CA ALA A 146 -10.98 -4.81 1.12
C ALA A 146 -11.31 -5.61 2.40
N PRO A 147 -11.12 -6.95 2.41
CA PRO A 147 -11.23 -7.71 3.64
C PRO A 147 -10.28 -7.17 4.70
N ALA A 148 -10.75 -7.10 5.95
CA ALA A 148 -9.91 -6.68 7.06
C ALA A 148 -8.64 -7.56 7.14
N GLY A 149 -7.50 -6.95 7.46
CA GLY A 149 -6.18 -7.58 7.49
C GLY A 149 -5.42 -7.55 6.17
N LEU A 150 -6.13 -7.33 5.05
CA LEU A 150 -5.56 -7.36 3.70
C LEU A 150 -5.33 -5.99 3.09
N ASP A 151 -5.75 -4.91 3.73
CA ASP A 151 -5.45 -3.56 3.27
C ASP A 151 -3.97 -3.20 3.44
N ALA A 152 -3.49 -2.27 2.62
CA ALA A 152 -2.14 -1.73 2.68
C ALA A 152 -2.19 -0.19 2.63
N THR A 153 -1.55 0.46 3.60
CA THR A 153 -1.38 1.91 3.68
C THR A 153 -0.07 2.31 3.04
N VAL A 154 -0.09 3.41 2.30
CA VAL A 154 1.12 4.06 1.77
C VAL A 154 1.06 5.56 2.03
N SER A 155 2.21 6.15 2.32
CA SER A 155 2.42 7.59 2.48
C SER A 155 3.82 7.90 1.98
N TYR A 156 3.92 8.69 0.91
CA TYR A 156 5.20 8.95 0.26
C TYR A 156 6.22 9.54 1.26
N GLY A 157 7.41 8.93 1.32
CA GLY A 157 8.47 9.32 2.24
C GLY A 157 8.32 8.81 3.68
N ARG A 158 7.26 8.05 4.03
CA ARG A 158 7.06 7.57 5.41
C ARG A 158 6.58 6.11 5.54
N ILE A 159 5.59 5.69 4.76
CA ILE A 159 5.02 4.34 4.83
C ILE A 159 5.01 3.79 3.41
N ASP A 160 5.67 2.66 3.18
CA ASP A 160 5.71 2.04 1.86
C ASP A 160 5.04 0.66 1.86
N PHE A 161 4.78 0.18 0.64
CA PHE A 161 4.44 -1.20 0.39
C PHE A 161 5.50 -1.78 -0.54
N ARG A 162 6.18 -2.85 -0.10
CA ARG A 162 7.27 -3.46 -0.85
C ARG A 162 7.06 -4.95 -1.02
N VAL A 163 7.33 -5.43 -2.24
CA VAL A 163 7.29 -6.86 -2.57
C VAL A 163 8.55 -7.30 -3.29
N ARG A 164 8.94 -8.55 -3.11
CA ARG A 164 10.07 -9.18 -3.80
C ARG A 164 9.58 -10.33 -4.66
N ASN A 165 10.15 -10.47 -5.84
CA ASN A 165 9.96 -11.65 -6.68
C ASN A 165 10.82 -12.81 -6.16
N PRO A 166 10.24 -13.87 -5.56
CA PRO A 166 11.01 -15.01 -5.06
C PRO A 166 11.30 -16.05 -6.16
N PHE A 167 10.72 -15.90 -7.35
CA PHE A 167 10.78 -16.90 -8.42
C PHE A 167 12.10 -16.83 -9.20
N ALA A 168 12.43 -17.93 -9.87
CA ALA A 168 13.57 -18.02 -10.78
C ALA A 168 13.30 -17.38 -12.17
N HIS A 169 12.08 -16.88 -12.41
CA HIS A 169 11.68 -16.19 -13.63
C HIS A 169 11.15 -14.78 -13.32
N ALA A 170 11.10 -13.92 -14.33
CA ALA A 170 10.57 -12.57 -14.18
C ALA A 170 9.03 -12.58 -14.06
N VAL A 171 8.48 -11.64 -13.29
CA VAL A 171 7.04 -11.41 -13.21
C VAL A 171 6.71 -9.98 -13.66
N ARG A 172 5.49 -9.77 -14.15
CA ARG A 172 4.98 -8.47 -14.57
C ARG A 172 3.76 -8.08 -13.75
N VAL A 173 3.72 -6.84 -13.28
CA VAL A 173 2.53 -6.22 -12.72
C VAL A 173 1.70 -5.65 -13.86
N ARG A 174 0.43 -6.04 -13.93
CA ARG A 174 -0.59 -5.36 -14.74
C ARG A 174 -1.60 -4.69 -13.83
N ALA A 175 -1.86 -3.42 -14.06
CA ALA A 175 -2.74 -2.63 -13.21
C ALA A 175 -3.63 -1.74 -14.07
N VAL A 176 -4.93 -1.99 -14.04
CA VAL A 176 -5.91 -1.29 -14.88
C VAL A 176 -7.04 -0.80 -14.00
N ALA A 177 -7.38 0.48 -14.13
CA ALA A 177 -8.55 1.07 -13.49
C ALA A 177 -9.46 1.69 -14.55
N VAL A 178 -10.62 1.08 -14.76
CA VAL A 178 -11.58 1.48 -15.81
C VAL A 178 -12.99 1.30 -15.25
N GLU A 179 -13.89 2.25 -15.54
CA GLU A 179 -15.32 2.16 -15.21
C GLU A 179 -15.66 1.88 -13.73
N GLY A 180 -14.78 2.27 -12.81
CA GLY A 180 -14.99 2.08 -11.38
C GLY A 180 -14.46 0.77 -10.83
N GLU A 181 -13.83 -0.04 -11.67
CA GLU A 181 -13.12 -1.25 -11.24
C GLU A 181 -11.62 -1.05 -11.36
N LEU A 182 -10.90 -1.46 -10.33
CA LEU A 182 -9.44 -1.55 -10.32
C LEU A 182 -9.06 -3.02 -10.23
N VAL A 183 -8.34 -3.51 -11.24
CA VAL A 183 -7.81 -4.86 -11.29
C VAL A 183 -6.28 -4.81 -11.30
N VAL A 184 -5.66 -5.60 -10.43
CA VAL A 184 -4.21 -5.84 -10.45
C VAL A 184 -3.94 -7.33 -10.65
N ARG A 185 -3.10 -7.66 -11.63
CA ARG A 185 -2.62 -9.00 -11.93
C ARG A 185 -1.10 -9.06 -11.80
N ILE A 186 -0.62 -10.19 -11.28
CA ILE A 186 0.78 -10.60 -11.36
C ILE A 186 0.87 -11.69 -12.42
N GLU A 187 1.59 -11.41 -13.48
CA GLU A 187 1.78 -12.31 -14.62
C GLU A 187 3.19 -12.89 -14.63
N GLY A 188 3.36 -14.14 -15.05
CA GLY A 188 4.66 -14.80 -15.14
C GLY A 188 4.69 -15.88 -16.22
N ALA A 189 5.84 -16.55 -16.31
CA ALA A 189 6.09 -17.56 -17.34
C ALA A 189 5.51 -18.94 -17.00
N GLN A 190 5.19 -19.18 -15.74
CA GLN A 190 4.69 -20.47 -15.27
C GLN A 190 3.51 -20.27 -14.33
N ALA A 191 2.36 -20.82 -14.73
CA ALA A 191 1.19 -20.87 -13.86
C ALA A 191 1.46 -21.73 -12.63
N HIS A 192 0.97 -21.27 -11.49
CA HIS A 192 0.66 -22.11 -10.35
C HIS A 192 -0.71 -21.70 -9.82
N ALA A 193 -1.34 -22.56 -9.03
CA ALA A 193 -2.57 -22.17 -8.36
C ALA A 193 -2.27 -20.95 -7.46
N PRO A 194 -3.08 -19.88 -7.51
CA PRO A 194 -2.95 -18.78 -6.60
C PRO A 194 -3.02 -19.26 -5.15
N ALA A 195 -2.27 -18.62 -4.26
CA ALA A 195 -2.35 -18.91 -2.85
C ALA A 195 -3.77 -18.66 -2.33
N ASP A 196 -4.25 -19.58 -1.50
CA ASP A 196 -5.49 -19.40 -0.75
C ASP A 196 -5.25 -18.39 0.37
N VAL A 197 -5.92 -17.24 0.31
CA VAL A 197 -5.75 -16.12 1.24
C VAL A 197 -6.99 -16.00 2.12
N GLU A 198 -6.84 -16.39 3.37
CA GLU A 198 -7.88 -16.32 4.39
C GLU A 198 -7.62 -15.16 5.35
N ALA A 199 -8.67 -14.40 5.66
CA ALA A 199 -8.66 -13.37 6.70
C ALA A 199 -9.77 -13.64 7.71
N THR A 200 -9.40 -13.90 8.96
CA THR A 200 -10.34 -14.28 10.02
C THR A 200 -10.24 -13.35 11.21
N VAL A 201 -11.37 -12.77 11.64
CA VAL A 201 -11.43 -12.03 12.91
C VAL A 201 -11.25 -13.03 14.06
N VAL A 202 -10.15 -12.91 14.79
CA VAL A 202 -9.81 -13.80 15.91
C VAL A 202 -10.13 -13.18 17.28
N ARG A 203 -10.35 -11.87 17.33
CA ARG A 203 -10.74 -11.15 18.55
C ARG A 203 -11.42 -9.83 18.22
N THR A 204 -12.50 -9.51 18.91
CA THR A 204 -13.09 -8.17 18.96
C THR A 204 -12.57 -7.43 20.19
N ILE A 205 -12.25 -6.14 20.03
CA ILE A 205 -11.80 -5.25 21.10
C ILE A 205 -12.94 -4.27 21.33
N GLU A 206 -13.67 -4.42 22.43
CA GLU A 206 -14.80 -3.54 22.73
C GLU A 206 -14.34 -2.08 22.88
N ARG A 207 -15.12 -1.16 22.33
CA ARG A 207 -14.92 0.27 22.54
C ARG A 207 -15.23 0.67 23.98
N ASN A 208 -14.43 1.59 24.51
CA ASN A 208 -14.71 2.25 25.79
C ASN A 208 -15.71 3.40 25.61
N GLU A 209 -16.35 3.85 26.70
CA GLU A 209 -17.17 5.08 26.73
C GLU A 209 -16.41 6.19 27.47
N THR A 210 -16.23 7.34 26.83
CA THR A 210 -15.74 8.58 27.43
C THR A 210 -16.94 9.49 27.71
N ARG A 211 -17.04 10.00 28.95
CA ARG A 211 -18.11 10.92 29.36
C ARG A 211 -17.56 12.33 29.47
N VAL A 212 -18.21 13.28 28.83
CA VAL A 212 -17.87 14.70 28.86
C VAL A 212 -19.01 15.44 29.54
N VAL A 213 -18.75 16.14 30.64
CA VAL A 213 -19.77 16.94 31.32
C VAL A 213 -20.10 18.16 30.44
N ASP A 214 -21.38 18.36 30.16
CA ASP A 214 -21.89 19.47 29.37
C ASP A 214 -22.97 20.23 30.17
N ALA A 215 -22.59 21.40 30.67
CA ALA A 215 -23.47 22.25 31.48
C ALA A 215 -24.67 22.82 30.70
N THR A 216 -24.68 22.71 29.36
CA THR A 216 -25.82 23.13 28.52
C THR A 216 -26.91 22.06 28.43
N LEU A 217 -26.63 20.83 28.85
CA LEU A 217 -27.60 19.74 28.89
C LEU A 217 -28.33 19.72 30.23
N ALA A 218 -29.63 19.38 30.19
CA ALA A 218 -30.40 19.14 31.40
C ALA A 218 -29.76 18.04 32.27
N SER A 219 -29.84 18.17 33.59
CA SER A 219 -29.25 17.20 34.52
C SER A 219 -29.70 15.77 34.20
N GLY A 220 -28.74 14.86 34.10
CA GLY A 220 -29.00 13.46 33.72
C GLY A 220 -29.27 13.21 32.22
N ALA A 221 -29.38 14.24 31.38
CA ALA A 221 -29.50 14.06 29.94
C ALA A 221 -28.20 13.46 29.35
N ARG A 222 -28.34 12.60 28.34
CA ARG A 222 -27.23 11.93 27.66
C ARG A 222 -27.33 12.16 26.16
N VAL A 223 -26.28 12.72 25.56
CA VAL A 223 -26.18 12.91 24.11
C VAL A 223 -24.94 12.19 23.61
N VAL A 224 -25.10 11.25 22.67
CA VAL A 224 -23.97 10.58 22.02
C VAL A 224 -23.40 11.55 20.99
N GLU A 225 -22.17 11.99 21.21
CA GLU A 225 -21.41 12.84 20.30
C GLU A 225 -20.67 12.00 19.26
N ASP A 226 -19.96 10.97 19.72
CA ASP A 226 -19.31 9.97 18.86
C ASP A 226 -19.77 8.58 19.28
N ARG A 227 -20.12 7.73 18.30
CA ARG A 227 -20.50 6.34 18.55
C ARG A 227 -19.29 5.46 18.87
N GLY A 228 -18.09 5.87 18.47
CA GLY A 228 -16.89 5.04 18.51
C GLY A 228 -17.04 3.78 17.67
N ARG A 229 -15.99 2.96 17.68
CA ARG A 229 -15.92 1.71 16.91
C ARG A 229 -15.18 0.66 17.72
N ASP A 230 -15.69 -0.56 17.71
CA ASP A 230 -14.94 -1.69 18.24
C ASP A 230 -13.69 -1.93 17.37
N GLY A 231 -12.60 -2.33 18.01
CA GLY A 231 -11.41 -2.79 17.33
C GLY A 231 -11.55 -4.26 16.96
N VAL A 232 -10.70 -4.73 16.07
CA VAL A 232 -10.63 -6.15 15.70
C VAL A 232 -9.19 -6.57 15.54
N VAL A 233 -8.91 -7.83 15.86
CA VAL A 233 -7.66 -8.50 15.53
C VAL A 233 -7.98 -9.54 14.48
N VAL A 234 -7.27 -9.45 13.36
CA VAL A 234 -7.48 -10.30 12.20
C VAL A 234 -6.23 -11.13 11.97
N ARG A 235 -6.41 -12.44 11.85
CA ARG A 235 -5.37 -13.35 11.38
C ARG A 235 -5.48 -13.44 9.87
N VAL A 236 -4.38 -13.19 9.17
CA VAL A 236 -4.26 -13.38 7.73
C VAL A 236 -3.35 -14.56 7.49
N ARG A 237 -3.82 -15.51 6.68
CA ARG A 237 -3.06 -16.69 6.26
C ARG A 237 -3.06 -16.75 4.74
N ALA A 238 -1.88 -16.95 4.14
CA ALA A 238 -1.77 -17.32 2.74
C ALA A 238 -1.15 -18.72 2.65
N THR A 239 -1.80 -19.62 1.92
CA THR A 239 -1.34 -20.99 1.68
C THR A 239 -1.09 -21.19 0.20
N SER A 240 0.16 -21.37 -0.21
CA SER A 240 0.52 -21.64 -1.61
C SER A 240 0.17 -23.07 -2.02
N ALA A 241 0.19 -23.32 -3.34
CA ALA A 241 -0.17 -24.61 -3.94
C ALA A 241 0.70 -25.79 -3.46
N ASP A 242 1.96 -25.52 -3.09
CA ASP A 242 2.90 -26.49 -2.52
C ASP A 242 2.69 -26.74 -1.01
N GLY A 243 1.72 -26.07 -0.39
CA GLY A 243 1.40 -26.18 1.02
C GLY A 243 2.21 -25.25 1.93
N THR A 244 3.09 -24.41 1.40
CA THR A 244 3.80 -23.40 2.21
C THR A 244 2.79 -22.41 2.77
N ARG A 245 2.92 -22.10 4.07
CA ARG A 245 2.00 -21.24 4.81
C ARG A 245 2.73 -20.05 5.40
N VAL A 246 2.22 -18.86 5.14
CA VAL A 246 2.60 -17.63 5.83
C VAL A 246 1.41 -17.09 6.60
N GLU A 247 1.63 -16.68 7.84
CA GLU A 247 0.58 -16.16 8.71
C GLU A 247 1.05 -14.89 9.41
N ARG A 248 0.16 -13.92 9.53
CA ARG A 248 0.38 -12.71 10.34
C ARG A 248 -0.91 -12.28 11.02
N THR A 249 -0.76 -11.42 12.02
CA THR A 249 -1.90 -10.81 12.71
C THR A 249 -1.89 -9.30 12.50
N VAL A 250 -3.04 -8.75 12.13
CA VAL A 250 -3.28 -7.32 11.98
C VAL A 250 -4.24 -6.86 13.07
N ARG A 251 -3.92 -5.74 13.73
CA ARG A 251 -4.75 -5.17 14.79
C ARG A 251 -5.28 -3.81 14.37
N TYR A 252 -6.59 -3.67 14.42
CA TYR A 252 -7.30 -2.40 14.31
C TYR A 252 -7.75 -1.96 15.69
N GLY A 253 -7.43 -0.73 16.06
CA GLY A 253 -7.78 -0.17 17.36
C GLY A 253 -9.28 0.11 17.50
N ALA A 254 -9.80 -0.03 18.72
CA ALA A 254 -11.09 0.52 19.08
C ALA A 254 -10.99 2.04 19.24
N SER A 255 -12.05 2.76 18.90
CA SER A 255 -12.22 4.19 19.22
C SER A 255 -13.35 4.34 20.22
N SER A 256 -13.18 5.23 21.20
CA SER A 256 -14.14 5.40 22.27
C SER A 256 -15.45 6.02 21.77
N ARG A 257 -16.57 5.57 22.35
CA ARG A 257 -17.84 6.29 22.29
C ARG A 257 -17.72 7.55 23.15
N VAL A 258 -18.06 8.71 22.62
CA VAL A 258 -18.09 9.97 23.39
C VAL A 258 -19.54 10.32 23.70
N VAL A 259 -19.86 10.47 24.99
CA VAL A 259 -21.20 10.83 25.47
C VAL A 259 -21.11 12.09 26.30
N ARG A 260 -21.81 13.14 25.86
CA ARG A 260 -22.03 14.35 26.66
C ARG A 260 -23.12 14.10 27.69
N VAL A 261 -22.87 14.47 28.94
CA VAL A 261 -23.78 14.26 30.07
C VAL A 261 -24.09 15.58 30.76
N GLY A 262 -25.36 15.85 31.03
CA GLY A 262 -25.76 17.01 31.85
C GLY A 262 -25.29 16.85 33.29
N ALA A 263 -24.81 17.96 33.86
CA ALA A 263 -24.26 18.04 35.22
C ALA A 263 -25.29 17.70 36.31
#